data_AF-A0A938LQJ7-F1
#
_entry.id   AF-A0A938LQJ7-F1
#
_cell.length_a   1.000
_cell.length_b   1.000
_cell.length_c   1.000
_cell.angle_alpha   90.00
_cell.angle_beta   90.00
_cell.angle_gamma   90.00
#
_symmetry.space_group_name_H-M   'P 1'
#
loop_
_entity.id
_entity.type
_entity.pdbx_description
1 polymer ?
#
loop_
_entity_poly.entity_id
_entity_poly.type
_entity_poly.pdbx_seq_one_letter_code
_entity_poly.pdbx_strand_id
1 'polypeptide(L)'
;MGKTRLLLVAAVLLSSGVASEVRAAEDPNLIGWWRFDDGFGSVARDSSGRGHDGMLLGEPEWVAGSMGGGALSFDGVDDIVQVAETPALDLGTAFTISAWLKLNNLGTYYFILDKSPSGTAPSNYPGNYEFRTAVSTGVLQLLHQTSEGTTYATYNSTTGLTAGRWYHVAVTLVKGSSVKFYLDGVPAGNVPQSANFPVLNDEPVRIGGRKDGYSFFNGQLDEVRLYNRALTDAEIRQVGARPKAYDPKPADGSLAVTMPLLQWTPATFALFHNVYMGAGPDLTEANLVAPRSFVTMYYHLAGLQPGMTYYWRVDEIDAAGTVQTGDVWSFIAQALTAYHPNPADGANDAAPMPDLRWLPGQAVVKHHLYFGDNADAVSQGAAGTDKGERTDPNFTPGALESLSTYYWRVDEIAAGGVVRTGPVWKFTTYLPVDDFESYTDDEGKQIYETWIDGWTNGTGSTVGNTTAPFAERTIIRSGKQAMPLDYNNVASPFYSETEREFTPAEDWTANGADTLVLHVRGRASNAAASLYVAIEDSTKRLAVVAYPDPKVTGSTKWIQWKIPLSSFTGVNLARVKKLYLGVGDRQNSAAGGAGRLYLDDIYVTRP
;
A
#
# COMPACT_ATOMS: atom_id res chain seq x y z
N MET A 1 43.33 47.79 -14.97
CA MET A 1 41.93 48.10 -15.35
C MET A 1 41.47 47.04 -16.35
N GLY A 2 40.57 46.10 -16.13
CA GLY A 2 39.70 45.68 -15.03
C GLY A 2 38.76 44.66 -15.69
N LYS A 3 39.00 43.35 -15.51
CA LYS A 3 38.18 42.29 -16.11
C LYS A 3 36.94 42.09 -15.24
N THR A 4 35.80 42.61 -15.67
CA THR A 4 34.49 42.35 -15.04
C THR A 4 34.04 40.94 -15.43
N ARG A 5 34.05 40.00 -14.48
CA ARG A 5 33.41 38.69 -14.60
C ARG A 5 31.89 38.91 -14.48
N LEU A 6 31.15 38.56 -15.52
CA LEU A 6 29.69 38.45 -15.48
C LEU A 6 29.36 37.14 -14.71
N LEU A 7 28.84 37.24 -13.49
CA LEU A 7 28.21 36.11 -12.82
C LEU A 7 26.88 35.82 -13.51
N LEU A 8 26.76 34.64 -14.11
CA LEU A 8 25.48 34.08 -14.54
C LEU A 8 24.79 33.55 -13.28
N VAL A 9 23.79 34.28 -12.77
CA VAL A 9 22.90 33.77 -11.73
C VAL A 9 21.91 32.84 -12.43
N ALA A 10 22.03 31.54 -12.18
CA ALA A 10 21.02 30.57 -12.58
C ALA A 10 19.75 30.84 -11.76
N ALA A 11 18.71 31.34 -12.40
CA ALA A 11 17.38 31.41 -11.83
C ALA A 11 16.81 29.99 -11.80
N VAL A 12 16.77 29.37 -10.62
CA VAL A 12 16.06 28.11 -10.41
C VAL A 12 14.56 28.43 -10.42
N LEU A 13 13.86 27.98 -11.46
CA LEU A 13 12.39 27.95 -11.50
C LEU A 13 11.91 26.86 -10.53
N LEU A 14 11.61 27.25 -9.30
CA LEU A 14 10.93 26.38 -8.33
C LEU A 14 9.45 26.27 -8.73
N SER A 15 8.93 25.05 -8.84
CA SER A 15 7.49 24.84 -9.00
C SER A 15 6.76 25.35 -7.76
N SER A 16 5.51 25.82 -7.91
CA SER A 16 4.77 26.45 -6.80
C SER A 16 4.54 25.52 -5.60
N GLY A 17 4.52 24.20 -5.81
CA GLY A 17 4.50 23.18 -4.75
C GLY A 17 5.76 23.22 -3.88
N VAL A 18 6.95 23.13 -4.49
CA VAL A 18 8.24 23.19 -3.78
C VAL A 18 8.42 24.55 -3.10
N ALA A 19 7.99 25.64 -3.73
CA ALA A 19 8.03 26.97 -3.13
C ALA A 19 7.09 27.10 -1.90
N SER A 20 5.97 26.36 -1.87
CA SER A 20 5.05 26.34 -0.73
C SER A 20 5.57 25.48 0.43
N GLU A 21 6.23 24.36 0.14
CA GLU A 21 6.86 23.49 1.13
C GLU A 21 8.05 24.19 1.81
N VAL A 22 8.90 24.86 1.04
CA VAL A 22 10.01 25.67 1.58
C VAL A 22 9.48 26.80 2.46
N ARG A 23 8.41 27.48 2.03
CA ARG A 23 7.77 28.55 2.83
C ARG A 23 7.12 28.04 4.12
N ALA A 24 6.57 26.83 4.12
CA ALA A 24 6.01 26.22 5.32
C ALA A 24 7.12 25.83 6.31
N ALA A 25 8.21 25.22 5.85
CA ALA A 25 9.38 24.89 6.67
C ALA A 25 10.11 26.13 7.22
N GLU A 26 9.97 27.28 6.55
CA GLU A 26 10.51 28.56 7.01
C GLU A 26 9.65 29.25 8.09
N ASP A 27 8.40 28.83 8.33
CA ASP A 27 7.60 29.41 9.40
C ASP A 27 8.22 29.04 10.76
N PRO A 28 8.74 30.02 11.53
CA PRO A 28 9.38 29.70 12.80
C PRO A 28 8.42 29.07 13.81
N ASN A 29 7.11 29.22 13.60
CA ASN A 29 6.04 28.71 14.44
C ASN A 29 5.56 27.30 14.04
N LEU A 30 6.06 26.73 12.94
CA LEU A 30 5.91 25.31 12.64
C LEU A 30 6.89 24.54 13.55
N ILE A 31 6.34 23.82 14.52
CA ILE A 31 7.12 23.11 15.54
C ILE A 31 7.22 21.62 15.28
N GLY A 32 6.41 21.05 14.39
CA GLY A 32 6.56 19.67 13.94
C GLY A 32 5.82 19.44 12.62
N TRP A 33 6.45 18.70 11.69
CA TRP A 33 5.84 18.34 10.41
C TRP A 33 6.24 16.93 9.99
N TRP A 34 5.31 15.99 10.16
CA TRP A 34 5.49 14.59 9.76
C TRP A 34 4.76 14.36 8.44
N ARG A 35 5.52 14.38 7.34
CA ARG A 35 5.01 14.13 5.99
C ARG A 35 4.64 12.69 5.75
N PHE A 36 5.32 11.77 6.44
CA PHE A 36 5.21 10.34 6.19
C PHE A 36 5.62 9.89 4.76
N ASP A 37 6.56 10.62 4.17
CA ASP A 37 7.17 10.29 2.87
C ASP A 37 8.38 9.35 2.95
N ASP A 38 8.79 8.92 4.15
CA ASP A 38 10.02 8.13 4.35
C ASP A 38 9.96 6.76 3.65
N GLY A 39 8.77 6.15 3.61
CA GLY A 39 8.46 4.95 2.82
C GLY A 39 9.04 3.63 3.33
N PHE A 40 9.90 3.66 4.37
CA PHE A 40 10.46 2.48 5.03
C PHE A 40 11.04 2.81 6.41
N GLY A 41 11.31 1.77 7.21
CA GLY A 41 11.93 1.90 8.53
C GLY A 41 10.94 2.30 9.63
N SER A 42 11.46 2.54 10.83
CA SER A 42 10.68 2.77 12.06
C SER A 42 10.67 4.23 12.53
N VAL A 43 11.10 5.19 11.69
CA VAL A 43 11.19 6.61 12.05
C VAL A 43 10.40 7.45 11.05
N ALA A 44 9.45 8.24 11.55
CA ALA A 44 8.81 9.33 10.82
C ALA A 44 9.60 10.62 11.04
N ARG A 45 10.20 11.15 9.98
CA ARG A 45 11.07 12.33 10.11
C ARG A 45 10.27 13.62 10.26
N ASP A 46 10.76 14.49 11.13
CA ASP A 46 10.27 15.86 11.26
C ASP A 46 10.88 16.76 10.18
N SER A 47 10.03 17.15 9.24
CA SER A 47 10.36 18.01 8.10
C SER A 47 10.29 19.50 8.42
N SER A 48 9.93 19.89 9.65
CA SER A 48 9.96 21.29 10.09
C SER A 48 11.39 21.80 10.37
N GLY A 49 12.36 20.90 10.46
CA GLY A 49 13.74 21.24 10.81
C GLY A 49 13.96 21.47 12.31
N ARG A 50 13.02 21.05 13.17
CA ARG A 50 13.14 21.13 14.64
C ARG A 50 13.70 19.87 15.28
N GLY A 51 13.78 18.77 14.53
CA GLY A 51 14.36 17.51 15.00
C GLY A 51 13.43 16.73 15.91
N HIS A 52 12.12 16.94 15.79
CA HIS A 52 11.10 16.21 16.55
C HIS A 52 10.68 14.93 15.82
N ASP A 53 11.66 14.10 15.45
CA ASP A 53 11.41 12.82 14.77
C ASP A 53 10.54 11.90 15.65
N GLY A 54 9.65 11.15 15.01
CA GLY A 54 8.75 10.21 15.67
C GLY A 54 9.19 8.75 15.47
N MET A 55 9.11 7.95 16.53
CA MET A 55 9.31 6.49 16.47
C MET A 55 7.97 5.80 16.18
N LEU A 56 7.94 4.92 15.19
CA LEU A 56 6.77 4.09 14.88
C LEU A 56 6.71 2.91 15.88
N LEU A 57 5.55 2.71 16.49
CA LEU A 57 5.22 1.61 17.42
C LEU A 57 3.90 0.96 16.95
N GLY A 58 3.73 -0.34 17.16
CA GLY A 58 2.56 -1.11 16.64
C GLY A 58 2.74 -1.65 15.21
N GLU A 59 3.75 -1.15 14.49
CA GLU A 59 4.05 -1.49 13.08
C GLU A 59 3.10 -0.87 12.02
N PRO A 60 2.81 0.46 12.07
CA PRO A 60 2.01 1.10 11.03
C PRO A 60 2.69 0.97 9.66
N GLU A 61 1.89 0.80 8.61
CA GLU A 61 2.39 0.49 7.27
C GLU A 61 2.60 1.75 6.42
N TRP A 62 3.76 1.84 5.76
CA TRP A 62 4.00 2.85 4.73
C TRP A 62 3.16 2.59 3.47
N VAL A 63 2.28 3.53 3.12
CA VAL A 63 1.36 3.45 1.98
C VAL A 63 1.48 4.69 1.09
N ALA A 64 0.80 4.69 -0.06
CA ALA A 64 0.73 5.88 -0.91
C ALA A 64 -0.13 6.97 -0.23
N GLY A 65 0.41 8.19 -0.21
CA GLY A 65 -0.20 9.34 0.44
C GLY A 65 -1.24 10.08 -0.40
N SER A 66 -1.85 11.08 0.22
CA SER A 66 -2.98 11.84 -0.32
C SER A 66 -2.60 12.80 -1.46
N MET A 67 -1.32 13.17 -1.55
CA MET A 67 -0.77 14.19 -2.46
C MET A 67 0.29 13.65 -3.45
N GLY A 68 0.40 12.33 -3.61
CA GLY A 68 1.39 11.69 -4.50
C GLY A 68 2.76 11.39 -3.86
N GLY A 69 2.83 11.48 -2.52
CA GLY A 69 3.94 11.02 -1.67
C GLY A 69 3.60 9.74 -0.90
N GLY A 70 4.13 9.61 0.32
CA GLY A 70 3.84 8.54 1.26
C GLY A 70 2.77 8.93 2.31
N ALA A 71 2.30 7.93 3.06
CA ALA A 71 1.46 8.09 4.24
C ALA A 71 1.72 6.91 5.18
N LEU A 72 1.22 6.99 6.41
CA LEU A 72 1.16 5.84 7.32
C LEU A 72 -0.28 5.32 7.43
N SER A 73 -0.44 4.00 7.30
CA SER A 73 -1.67 3.27 7.55
C SER A 73 -1.63 2.67 8.95
N PHE A 74 -2.68 2.92 9.72
CA PHE A 74 -2.87 2.49 11.09
C PHE A 74 -4.05 1.50 11.14
N ASP A 75 -3.89 0.39 11.83
CA ASP A 75 -4.85 -0.72 11.85
C ASP A 75 -6.00 -0.54 12.87
N GLY A 76 -5.83 0.37 13.82
CA GLY A 76 -6.78 0.65 14.90
C GLY A 76 -6.60 -0.22 16.15
N VAL A 77 -5.47 -0.92 16.30
CA VAL A 77 -5.19 -1.82 17.41
C VAL A 77 -4.13 -1.27 18.36
N ASP A 78 -2.93 -0.97 17.88
CA ASP A 78 -1.83 -0.45 18.71
C ASP A 78 -0.86 0.52 17.99
N ASP A 79 -1.11 0.79 16.71
CA ASP A 79 -0.29 1.67 15.87
C ASP A 79 -0.23 3.13 16.37
N ILE A 80 0.97 3.63 16.65
CA ILE A 80 1.24 5.04 16.94
C ILE A 80 2.59 5.51 16.38
N VAL A 81 2.73 6.82 16.19
CA VAL A 81 4.03 7.50 16.09
C VAL A 81 4.26 8.27 17.38
N GLN A 82 5.30 7.91 18.12
CA GLN A 82 5.67 8.56 19.37
C GLN A 82 6.84 9.53 19.17
N VAL A 83 6.58 10.81 19.40
CA VAL A 83 7.57 11.89 19.33
C VAL A 83 8.04 12.20 20.75
N ALA A 84 9.36 12.23 20.95
CA ALA A 84 9.95 12.45 22.26
C ALA A 84 9.44 13.74 22.92
N GLU A 85 9.33 13.71 24.25
CA GLU A 85 8.97 14.89 25.03
C GLU A 85 10.01 16.00 24.85
N THR A 86 9.52 17.24 24.75
CA THR A 86 10.32 18.45 24.80
C THR A 86 9.42 19.65 25.12
N PRO A 87 9.93 20.66 25.87
CA PRO A 87 9.18 21.89 26.15
C PRO A 87 8.73 22.66 24.90
N ALA A 88 9.36 22.42 23.75
CA ALA A 88 8.95 23.05 22.48
C ALA A 88 7.56 22.57 22.00
N LEU A 89 7.10 21.40 22.46
CA LEU A 89 5.79 20.83 22.16
C LEU A 89 4.72 21.24 23.18
N ASP A 90 5.06 22.05 24.19
CA ASP A 90 4.11 22.60 25.15
C ASP A 90 3.46 23.88 24.61
N LEU A 91 2.17 23.80 24.29
CA LEU A 91 1.40 24.87 23.68
C LEU A 91 0.64 25.66 24.74
N GLY A 92 0.94 26.97 24.85
CA GLY A 92 0.42 27.78 25.96
C GLY A 92 -0.40 29.02 25.64
N THR A 93 -0.34 29.54 24.41
CA THR A 93 -0.99 30.82 24.05
C THR A 93 -1.92 30.68 22.85
N ALA A 94 -1.46 29.97 21.82
CA ALA A 94 -2.24 29.61 20.65
C ALA A 94 -1.61 28.38 19.97
N PHE A 95 -2.37 27.68 19.16
CA PHE A 95 -1.84 26.61 18.32
C PHE A 95 -2.71 26.29 17.12
N THR A 96 -2.13 25.51 16.21
CA THR A 96 -2.82 24.82 15.12
C THR A 96 -2.35 23.38 15.05
N ILE A 97 -3.30 22.45 14.95
CA ILE A 97 -3.04 21.06 14.58
C ILE A 97 -3.71 20.83 13.23
N SER A 98 -3.00 20.24 12.26
CA SER A 98 -3.59 19.85 10.98
C SER A 98 -3.06 18.49 10.51
N ALA A 99 -3.86 17.78 9.73
CA ALA A 99 -3.47 16.52 9.11
C ALA A 99 -4.30 16.27 7.85
N TRP A 100 -3.73 15.54 6.91
CA TRP A 100 -4.51 14.77 5.94
C TRP A 100 -4.86 13.42 6.56
N LEU A 101 -6.12 13.02 6.42
CA LEU A 101 -6.58 11.74 6.97
C LEU A 101 -7.61 11.05 6.09
N LYS A 102 -7.61 9.72 6.10
CA LYS A 102 -8.65 8.87 5.50
C LYS A 102 -9.00 7.76 6.48
N LEU A 103 -10.17 7.84 7.10
CA LEU A 103 -10.65 6.81 8.03
C LEU A 103 -11.28 5.64 7.30
N ASN A 104 -11.06 4.42 7.80
CA ASN A 104 -11.69 3.21 7.29
C ASN A 104 -13.15 3.09 7.77
N ASN A 105 -13.46 3.56 8.97
CA ASN A 105 -14.80 3.59 9.53
C ASN A 105 -14.94 4.68 10.61
N LEU A 106 -16.10 4.77 11.28
CA LEU A 106 -16.40 5.74 12.34
C LEU A 106 -16.90 5.03 13.62
N GLY A 107 -16.47 3.80 13.87
CA GLY A 107 -17.00 2.92 14.92
C GLY A 107 -16.60 3.30 16.35
N THR A 108 -15.57 4.12 16.52
CA THR A 108 -15.05 4.59 17.82
C THR A 108 -14.43 5.99 17.68
N TYR A 109 -13.77 6.47 18.73
CA TYR A 109 -12.93 7.66 18.69
C TYR A 109 -11.62 7.36 17.94
N TYR A 110 -11.23 8.20 17.00
CA TYR A 110 -9.93 8.07 16.32
C TYR A 110 -9.02 9.24 16.65
N PHE A 111 -7.90 8.94 17.30
CA PHE A 111 -6.91 9.91 17.75
C PHE A 111 -5.99 10.31 16.61
N ILE A 112 -5.97 11.60 16.28
CA ILE A 112 -5.12 12.13 15.22
C ILE A 112 -3.78 12.54 15.84
N LEU A 113 -3.82 13.40 16.85
CA LEU A 113 -2.63 13.88 17.56
C LEU A 113 -2.99 14.17 19.03
N ASP A 114 -2.18 13.65 19.95
CA ASP A 114 -2.40 13.70 21.39
C ASP A 114 -1.13 14.08 22.14
N LYS A 115 -1.27 14.92 23.16
CA LYS A 115 -0.27 15.14 24.22
C LYS A 115 -0.96 15.13 25.57
N SER A 116 -1.32 13.93 26.00
CA SER A 116 -1.99 13.67 27.28
C SER A 116 -1.14 12.87 28.27
N PRO A 117 -1.13 13.25 29.57
CA PRO A 117 -0.76 12.33 30.62
C PRO A 117 -1.87 11.30 30.77
N SER A 118 -1.58 10.02 30.46
CA SER A 118 -2.55 8.96 30.79
C SER A 118 -2.66 8.82 32.29
N GLY A 119 -3.86 8.50 32.77
CA GLY A 119 -4.01 7.92 34.08
C GLY A 119 -4.95 6.73 34.07
N THR A 120 -4.54 5.66 34.76
CA THR A 120 -5.47 4.61 35.19
C THR A 120 -6.56 5.24 36.04
N ALA A 121 -7.81 4.85 35.82
CA ALA A 121 -8.97 5.52 36.39
C ALA A 121 -8.80 5.87 37.90
N PRO A 122 -9.18 7.10 38.29
CA PRO A 122 -10.12 7.94 37.54
C PRO A 122 -9.48 8.93 36.55
N SER A 123 -8.17 8.91 36.32
CA SER A 123 -7.39 9.94 35.60
C SER A 123 -7.43 9.88 34.05
N ASN A 124 -8.59 9.56 33.49
CA ASN A 124 -8.82 9.44 32.04
C ASN A 124 -9.00 10.83 31.35
N TYR A 125 -8.09 11.76 31.59
CA TYR A 125 -8.22 13.16 31.18
C TYR A 125 -7.31 13.48 29.98
N PRO A 126 -7.74 14.33 29.04
CA PRO A 126 -6.84 14.89 28.01
C PRO A 126 -5.72 15.70 28.69
N GLY A 127 -4.60 15.97 28.02
CA GLY A 127 -3.54 16.83 28.56
C GLY A 127 -3.57 18.23 27.97
N ASN A 128 -2.45 18.64 27.38
CA ASN A 128 -2.30 19.97 26.81
C ASN A 128 -3.19 20.14 25.58
N TYR A 129 -3.26 19.11 24.73
CA TYR A 129 -4.15 19.06 23.59
C TYR A 129 -4.40 17.60 23.16
N GLU A 130 -5.62 17.36 22.69
CA GLU A 130 -6.06 16.07 22.14
C GLU A 130 -6.98 16.38 20.96
N PHE A 131 -6.57 15.98 19.76
CA PHE A 131 -7.34 16.15 18.53
C PHE A 131 -7.76 14.79 17.97
N ARG A 132 -9.08 14.58 17.87
CA ARG A 132 -9.67 13.29 17.51
C ARG A 132 -10.98 13.44 16.75
N THR A 133 -11.54 12.33 16.29
CA THR A 133 -12.92 12.26 15.80
C THR A 133 -13.86 11.66 16.85
N ALA A 134 -15.13 12.04 16.78
CA ALA A 134 -16.21 11.50 17.59
C ALA A 134 -16.81 10.22 16.98
N VAL A 135 -17.27 9.34 17.86
CA VAL A 135 -17.94 8.07 17.50
C VAL A 135 -19.15 8.34 16.59
N SER A 136 -19.29 7.53 15.54
CA SER A 136 -20.41 7.45 14.59
C SER A 136 -20.75 8.70 13.77
N THR A 137 -20.24 9.89 14.13
CA THR A 137 -20.65 11.17 13.52
C THR A 137 -19.58 11.77 12.63
N GLY A 138 -18.32 11.38 12.80
CA GLY A 138 -17.18 11.98 12.09
C GLY A 138 -16.92 13.44 12.47
N VAL A 139 -17.58 13.96 13.50
CA VAL A 139 -17.33 15.29 14.06
C VAL A 139 -15.92 15.33 14.63
N LEU A 140 -15.20 16.41 14.37
CA LEU A 140 -13.88 16.66 14.95
C LEU A 140 -14.03 17.17 16.38
N GLN A 141 -13.18 16.69 17.28
CA GLN A 141 -13.13 17.13 18.67
C GLN A 141 -11.74 17.63 19.04
N LEU A 142 -11.70 18.77 19.70
CA LEU A 142 -10.53 19.23 20.45
C LEU A 142 -10.83 19.15 21.93
N LEU A 143 -9.95 18.50 22.67
CA LEU A 143 -9.98 18.46 24.13
C LEU A 143 -8.68 19.04 24.70
N HIS A 144 -8.80 19.69 25.85
CA HIS A 144 -7.65 20.09 26.67
C HIS A 144 -8.06 20.11 28.15
N GLN A 145 -7.09 19.86 29.03
CA GLN A 145 -7.27 20.03 30.47
C GLN A 145 -7.48 21.50 30.84
N THR A 146 -8.29 21.71 31.87
CA THR A 146 -8.61 23.03 32.45
C THR A 146 -8.13 23.12 33.89
N SER A 147 -7.87 21.98 34.52
CA SER A 147 -7.17 21.84 35.79
C SER A 147 -6.48 20.47 35.78
N GLU A 148 -5.23 20.44 36.24
CA GLU A 148 -4.37 19.25 36.23
C GLU A 148 -5.09 18.06 36.87
N GLY A 149 -5.16 16.94 36.14
CA GLY A 149 -5.69 15.66 36.62
C GLY A 149 -7.17 15.66 37.06
N THR A 150 -7.96 16.67 36.72
CA THR A 150 -9.31 16.85 37.31
C THR A 150 -10.40 17.26 36.33
N THR A 151 -10.20 18.26 35.47
CA THR A 151 -11.24 18.78 34.59
C THR A 151 -10.72 19.09 33.19
N TYR A 152 -11.60 18.98 32.20
CA TYR A 152 -11.29 19.25 30.81
C TYR A 152 -12.45 19.94 30.09
N ALA A 153 -12.13 20.55 28.96
CA ALA A 153 -13.09 21.07 28.00
C ALA A 153 -13.09 20.22 26.72
N THR A 154 -14.24 20.16 26.05
CA THR A 154 -14.40 19.54 24.74
C THR A 154 -15.09 20.52 23.81
N TYR A 155 -14.51 20.72 22.64
CA TYR A 155 -15.06 21.53 21.56
C TYR A 155 -15.28 20.64 20.34
N ASN A 156 -16.35 20.91 19.59
CA ASN A 156 -16.76 20.08 18.47
C ASN A 156 -16.88 20.93 17.19
N SER A 157 -16.55 20.34 16.05
CA SER A 157 -16.97 20.88 14.76
C SER A 157 -18.49 20.78 14.59
N THR A 158 -19.06 21.63 13.74
CA THR A 158 -20.46 21.55 13.32
C THR A 158 -20.68 20.62 12.13
N THR A 159 -19.61 20.34 11.39
CA THR A 159 -19.61 19.43 10.24
C THR A 159 -18.70 18.24 10.53
N GLY A 160 -19.19 17.03 10.26
CA GLY A 160 -18.43 15.79 10.36
C GLY A 160 -17.92 15.31 9.00
N LEU A 161 -16.86 14.51 9.02
CA LEU A 161 -16.33 13.80 7.87
C LEU A 161 -16.98 12.42 7.69
N THR A 162 -16.74 11.79 6.55
CA THR A 162 -17.19 10.41 6.25
C THR A 162 -15.99 9.47 6.11
N ALA A 163 -16.19 8.17 6.35
CA ALA A 163 -15.15 7.18 6.08
C ALA A 163 -14.91 7.00 4.56
N GLY A 164 -13.75 6.46 4.20
CA GLY A 164 -13.41 6.02 2.85
C GLY A 164 -12.87 7.08 1.90
N ARG A 165 -12.77 8.36 2.31
CA ARG A 165 -12.13 9.42 1.52
C ARG A 165 -11.13 10.24 2.34
N TRP A 166 -10.16 10.82 1.65
CA TRP A 166 -9.19 11.74 2.25
C TRP A 166 -9.80 13.12 2.54
N TYR A 167 -9.59 13.62 3.75
CA TYR A 167 -9.92 14.99 4.18
C TYR A 167 -8.66 15.69 4.69
N HIS A 168 -8.53 16.99 4.43
CA HIS A 168 -7.65 17.82 5.25
C HIS A 168 -8.44 18.32 6.45
N VAL A 169 -7.95 18.05 7.65
CA VAL A 169 -8.57 18.48 8.90
C VAL A 169 -7.65 19.43 9.64
N ALA A 170 -8.21 20.45 10.28
CA ALA A 170 -7.44 21.30 11.17
C ALA A 170 -8.27 21.84 12.34
N VAL A 171 -7.59 22.17 13.42
CA VAL A 171 -8.14 22.95 14.53
C VAL A 171 -7.17 24.05 14.95
N THR A 172 -7.71 25.24 15.20
CA THR A 172 -6.95 26.36 15.77
C THR A 172 -7.57 26.80 17.09
N LEU A 173 -6.70 27.19 18.03
CA LEU A 173 -7.10 27.75 19.33
C LEU A 173 -6.25 28.97 19.63
N VAL A 174 -6.89 30.05 20.09
CA VAL A 174 -6.21 31.21 20.71
C VAL A 174 -6.77 31.42 22.11
N LYS A 175 -5.89 31.51 23.11
CA LYS A 175 -6.26 31.69 24.52
C LYS A 175 -7.14 32.93 24.69
N GLY A 176 -8.30 32.76 25.32
CA GLY A 176 -9.30 33.79 25.56
C GLY A 176 -10.18 34.13 24.35
N SER A 177 -10.12 33.36 23.26
CA SER A 177 -10.85 33.64 22.02
C SER A 177 -11.79 32.48 21.64
N SER A 178 -11.50 31.77 20.55
CA SER A 178 -12.35 30.72 19.99
C SER A 178 -11.54 29.54 19.50
N VAL A 179 -12.19 28.38 19.46
CA VAL A 179 -11.72 27.15 18.83
C VAL A 179 -12.38 27.04 17.46
N LYS A 180 -11.59 27.04 16.40
CA LYS A 180 -12.07 26.92 15.02
C LYS A 180 -11.64 25.58 14.43
N PHE A 181 -12.59 24.90 13.78
CA PHE A 181 -12.34 23.66 13.06
C PHE A 181 -12.41 23.89 11.56
N TYR A 182 -11.71 23.08 10.80
CA TYR A 182 -11.68 23.15 9.35
C TYR A 182 -11.75 21.75 8.73
N LEU A 183 -12.47 21.63 7.62
CA LEU A 183 -12.52 20.46 6.75
C LEU A 183 -12.22 20.92 5.32
N ASP A 184 -11.25 20.28 4.66
CA ASP A 184 -10.78 20.59 3.31
C ASP A 184 -10.44 22.08 3.12
N GLY A 185 -9.85 22.68 4.16
CA GLY A 185 -9.46 24.09 4.18
C GLY A 185 -10.60 25.09 4.41
N VAL A 186 -11.84 24.62 4.61
CA VAL A 186 -13.03 25.45 4.82
C VAL A 186 -13.45 25.41 6.30
N PRO A 187 -13.89 26.54 6.91
CA PRO A 187 -14.39 26.53 8.28
C PRO A 187 -15.54 25.53 8.51
N ALA A 188 -15.38 24.68 9.52
CA ALA A 188 -16.28 23.60 9.90
C ALA A 188 -16.80 23.75 11.34
N GLY A 189 -16.61 24.91 11.97
CA GLY A 189 -17.09 25.22 13.32
C GLY A 189 -16.27 26.34 13.95
N ASN A 190 -16.91 27.17 14.79
CA ASN A 190 -16.26 28.25 15.53
C ASN A 190 -16.94 28.39 16.90
N VAL A 191 -16.27 27.95 17.96
CA VAL A 191 -16.85 27.86 19.31
C VAL A 191 -16.09 28.79 20.25
N PRO A 192 -16.75 29.68 21.00
CA PRO A 192 -16.08 30.46 22.05
C PRO A 192 -15.39 29.54 23.05
N GLN A 193 -14.17 29.90 23.46
CA GLN A 193 -13.48 29.13 24.49
C GLN A 193 -14.27 29.19 25.80
N SER A 194 -14.60 28.02 26.35
CA SER A 194 -15.47 27.89 27.52
C SER A 194 -14.72 27.67 28.83
N ALA A 195 -13.40 27.43 28.77
CA ALA A 195 -12.58 27.16 29.94
C ALA A 195 -11.10 27.52 29.73
N ASN A 196 -10.34 27.66 30.83
CA ASN A 196 -8.94 28.10 30.80
C ASN A 196 -8.03 27.12 30.05
N PHE A 197 -7.14 27.69 29.23
CA PHE A 197 -6.03 27.01 28.54
C PHE A 197 -4.74 27.79 28.85
N PRO A 198 -3.59 27.14 29.05
CA PRO A 198 -3.31 25.70 28.95
C PRO A 198 -3.20 25.00 30.31
N VAL A 199 -3.12 23.67 30.29
CA VAL A 199 -2.44 22.85 31.31
C VAL A 199 -1.32 22.10 30.58
N LEU A 200 -0.07 22.34 30.97
CA LEU A 200 1.12 21.75 30.33
C LEU A 200 1.47 20.40 30.97
N ASN A 201 2.28 19.58 30.28
CA ASN A 201 2.70 18.28 30.80
C ASN A 201 3.99 17.78 30.13
N ASP A 202 4.73 16.95 30.88
CA ASP A 202 5.98 16.35 30.42
C ASP A 202 5.72 14.99 29.72
N GLU A 203 4.73 14.92 28.83
CA GLU A 203 4.45 13.69 28.07
C GLU A 203 4.87 13.79 26.60
N PRO A 204 5.28 12.65 25.99
CA PRO A 204 5.48 12.55 24.56
C PRO A 204 4.23 12.95 23.75
N VAL A 205 4.44 13.49 22.56
CA VAL A 205 3.37 13.62 21.56
C VAL A 205 3.15 12.25 20.90
N ARG A 206 1.88 11.89 20.69
CA ARG A 206 1.49 10.68 19.98
C ARG A 206 0.61 11.04 18.80
N ILE A 207 0.93 10.47 17.64
CA ILE A 207 0.09 10.53 16.45
C ILE A 207 -0.53 9.14 16.30
N GLY A 208 -1.83 9.07 16.06
CA GLY A 208 -2.53 7.80 15.84
C GLY A 208 -3.09 7.12 17.10
N GLY A 209 -2.83 7.62 18.31
CA GLY A 209 -3.32 6.95 19.53
C GLY A 209 -3.03 7.70 20.81
N ARG A 210 -3.41 7.09 21.94
CA ARG A 210 -3.13 7.55 23.30
C ARG A 210 -2.28 6.55 24.06
N LYS A 211 -1.58 7.04 25.09
CA LYS A 211 -0.69 6.23 25.95
C LYS A 211 -1.39 5.06 26.65
N ASP A 212 -2.66 5.21 27.00
CA ASP A 212 -3.46 4.22 27.73
C ASP A 212 -4.08 3.13 26.83
N GLY A 213 -3.92 3.26 25.51
CA GLY A 213 -4.55 2.38 24.53
C GLY A 213 -6.06 2.48 24.49
N TYR A 214 -6.65 3.62 24.90
CA TYR A 214 -8.11 3.79 24.92
C TYR A 214 -8.75 3.59 23.53
N SER A 215 -8.12 4.13 22.49
CA SER A 215 -8.46 3.88 21.09
C SER A 215 -7.31 4.29 20.19
N PHE A 216 -7.23 3.70 19.00
CA PHE A 216 -6.19 3.93 18.01
C PHE A 216 -6.81 4.30 16.68
N PHE A 217 -6.10 5.10 15.91
CA PHE A 217 -6.49 5.54 14.57
C PHE A 217 -6.63 4.34 13.65
N ASN A 218 -7.73 4.27 12.89
CA ASN A 218 -7.94 3.22 11.90
C ASN A 218 -8.15 3.84 10.53
N GLY A 219 -7.10 3.81 9.72
CA GLY A 219 -7.05 4.50 8.44
C GLY A 219 -5.66 5.02 8.11
N GLN A 220 -5.59 6.00 7.22
CA GLN A 220 -4.33 6.57 6.75
C GLN A 220 -4.18 8.01 7.27
N LEU A 221 -2.99 8.35 7.77
CA LEU A 221 -2.57 9.71 8.10
C LEU A 221 -1.43 10.15 7.21
N ASP A 222 -1.44 11.42 6.88
CA ASP A 222 -0.48 12.07 6.00
C ASP A 222 -0.29 13.51 6.48
N GLU A 223 0.89 14.08 6.30
CA GLU A 223 1.10 15.52 6.36
C GLU A 223 0.64 16.20 7.66
N VAL A 224 0.92 15.53 8.79
CA VAL A 224 0.57 15.96 10.15
C VAL A 224 1.47 17.12 10.56
N ARG A 225 0.86 18.23 10.98
CA ARG A 225 1.57 19.45 11.38
C ARG A 225 1.10 19.97 12.72
N LEU A 226 2.05 20.54 13.45
CA LEU A 226 1.83 21.22 14.71
C LEU A 226 2.46 22.62 14.67
N TYR A 227 1.66 23.65 14.95
CA TYR A 227 2.10 25.03 15.04
C TYR A 227 1.86 25.60 16.44
N ASN A 228 2.78 26.43 16.94
CA ASN A 228 2.60 27.17 18.20
C ASN A 228 1.91 28.54 18.02
N ARG A 229 1.17 28.69 16.91
CA ARG A 229 0.29 29.83 16.62
C ARG A 229 -1.01 29.35 15.99
N ALA A 230 -2.06 30.16 16.07
CA ALA A 230 -3.25 29.94 15.28
C ALA A 230 -3.03 30.43 13.84
N LEU A 231 -3.17 29.52 12.87
CA LEU A 231 -3.20 29.87 11.46
C LEU A 231 -4.52 30.58 11.12
N THR A 232 -4.45 31.50 10.16
CA THR A 232 -5.61 32.18 9.59
C THR A 232 -6.37 31.27 8.61
N ASP A 233 -7.60 31.62 8.27
CA ASP A 233 -8.42 30.84 7.31
C ASP A 233 -7.71 30.69 5.95
N ALA A 234 -6.98 31.72 5.51
CA ALA A 234 -6.21 31.68 4.26
C ALA A 234 -5.00 30.73 4.35
N GLU A 235 -4.28 30.75 5.49
CA GLU A 235 -3.15 29.86 5.73
C GLU A 235 -3.60 28.40 5.86
N ILE A 236 -4.72 28.13 6.54
CA ILE A 236 -5.30 26.78 6.64
C ILE A 236 -5.69 26.26 5.25
N ARG A 237 -6.30 27.11 4.41
CA ARG A 237 -6.64 26.74 3.03
C ARG A 237 -5.40 26.42 2.21
N GLN A 238 -4.27 27.07 2.48
CA GLN A 238 -3.00 26.81 1.80
C GLN A 238 -2.33 25.52 2.30
N VAL A 239 -2.33 25.27 3.61
CA VAL A 239 -1.78 24.03 4.20
C VAL A 239 -2.57 22.80 3.75
N GLY A 240 -3.90 22.93 3.63
CA GLY A 240 -4.78 21.88 3.12
C GLY A 240 -4.98 21.87 1.61
N ALA A 241 -4.16 22.58 0.84
CA ALA A 241 -4.35 22.66 -0.60
C ALA A 241 -4.02 21.33 -1.28
N ARG A 242 -4.92 20.87 -2.15
CA ARG A 242 -4.64 19.79 -3.11
C ARG A 242 -4.08 20.43 -4.38
N PRO A 243 -2.82 20.15 -4.76
CA PRO A 243 -2.19 20.79 -5.91
C PRO A 243 -2.63 20.21 -7.25
N LYS A 244 -3.21 19.00 -7.25
CA LYS A 244 -3.60 18.23 -8.44
C LYS A 244 -5.10 17.92 -8.43
N ALA A 245 -5.63 17.67 -9.62
CA ALA A 245 -6.93 17.05 -9.82
C ALA A 245 -7.01 15.69 -9.10
N TYR A 246 -8.18 15.33 -8.59
CA TYR A 246 -8.37 14.08 -7.84
C TYR A 246 -9.78 13.52 -7.98
N ASP A 247 -10.01 12.32 -7.43
CA ASP A 247 -11.28 11.57 -7.52
C ASP A 247 -11.80 11.43 -8.98
N PRO A 248 -11.03 10.77 -9.86
CA PRO A 248 -11.42 10.56 -11.23
C PRO A 248 -12.69 9.70 -11.35
N LYS A 249 -13.50 9.99 -12.37
CA LYS A 249 -14.58 9.14 -12.90
C LYS A 249 -14.36 9.03 -14.41
N PRO A 250 -14.28 7.82 -14.98
CA PRO A 250 -14.12 6.52 -14.30
C PRO A 250 -12.97 6.55 -13.29
N ALA A 251 -13.11 5.83 -12.18
CA ALA A 251 -12.02 5.70 -11.20
C ALA A 251 -10.79 5.08 -11.89
N ASP A 252 -9.60 5.39 -11.41
CA ASP A 252 -8.38 4.80 -11.95
C ASP A 252 -8.45 3.26 -11.91
N GLY A 253 -8.08 2.61 -13.00
CA GLY A 253 -8.18 1.17 -13.20
C GLY A 253 -9.60 0.65 -13.46
N SER A 254 -10.59 1.52 -13.67
CA SER A 254 -11.97 1.07 -13.92
C SER A 254 -12.06 0.12 -15.11
N LEU A 255 -12.76 -0.98 -14.93
CA LEU A 255 -12.99 -1.98 -15.96
C LEU A 255 -14.38 -1.79 -16.59
N ALA A 256 -14.54 -2.23 -17.84
CA ALA A 256 -15.84 -2.27 -18.53
C ALA A 256 -16.54 -0.91 -18.71
N VAL A 257 -15.78 0.16 -18.94
CA VAL A 257 -16.35 1.49 -19.18
C VAL A 257 -17.04 1.50 -20.55
N THR A 258 -18.35 1.76 -20.56
CA THR A 258 -19.18 1.82 -21.79
C THR A 258 -19.39 3.25 -22.29
N MET A 259 -19.45 4.21 -21.37
CA MET A 259 -19.60 5.63 -21.65
C MET A 259 -18.51 6.38 -20.86
N PRO A 260 -17.46 6.90 -21.52
CA PRO A 260 -16.35 7.56 -20.84
C PRO A 260 -16.76 8.98 -20.44
N LEU A 261 -17.63 9.11 -19.45
CA LEU A 261 -17.89 10.40 -18.83
C LEU A 261 -16.72 10.72 -17.89
N LEU A 262 -15.73 11.46 -18.40
CA LEU A 262 -14.60 11.92 -17.61
C LEU A 262 -15.06 13.01 -16.63
N GLN A 263 -14.88 12.78 -15.33
CA GLN A 263 -15.14 13.76 -14.25
C GLN A 263 -14.01 13.70 -13.24
N TRP A 264 -13.72 14.82 -12.61
CA TRP A 264 -12.72 14.93 -11.55
C TRP A 264 -13.12 16.04 -10.59
N THR A 265 -12.52 16.04 -9.41
CA THR A 265 -12.55 17.18 -8.50
C THR A 265 -11.30 18.05 -8.75
N PRO A 266 -11.45 19.36 -8.99
CA PRO A 266 -10.33 20.25 -9.24
C PRO A 266 -9.34 20.41 -8.09
N ALA A 267 -8.10 20.77 -8.41
CA ALA A 267 -7.15 21.30 -7.42
C ALA A 267 -7.68 22.56 -6.72
N THR A 268 -7.24 22.81 -5.47
CA THR A 268 -7.79 23.84 -4.56
C THR A 268 -7.79 25.27 -5.14
N PHE A 269 -6.80 25.58 -5.99
CA PHE A 269 -6.63 26.90 -6.60
C PHE A 269 -6.76 26.88 -8.12
N ALA A 270 -7.23 25.77 -8.69
CA ALA A 270 -7.45 25.66 -10.12
C ALA A 270 -8.52 26.64 -10.60
N LEU A 271 -8.21 27.34 -11.70
CA LEU A 271 -9.13 28.19 -12.43
C LEU A 271 -9.43 27.62 -13.83
N PHE A 272 -8.46 26.95 -14.45
CA PHE A 272 -8.63 26.27 -15.73
C PHE A 272 -8.01 24.87 -15.70
N HIS A 273 -8.41 24.03 -16.66
CA HIS A 273 -7.97 22.64 -16.77
C HIS A 273 -7.50 22.32 -18.18
N ASN A 274 -6.37 21.63 -18.31
CA ASN A 274 -5.96 20.96 -19.55
C ASN A 274 -6.21 19.46 -19.41
N VAL A 275 -7.06 18.88 -20.25
CA VAL A 275 -7.38 17.44 -20.21
C VAL A 275 -6.62 16.71 -21.32
N TYR A 276 -5.88 15.68 -20.94
CA TYR A 276 -5.10 14.84 -21.85
C TYR A 276 -5.67 13.42 -21.88
N MET A 277 -5.66 12.78 -23.06
CA MET A 277 -6.08 11.39 -23.20
C MET A 277 -5.34 10.67 -24.33
N GLY A 278 -5.00 9.40 -24.11
CA GLY A 278 -4.28 8.57 -25.06
C GLY A 278 -4.42 7.07 -24.81
N ALA A 279 -3.86 6.27 -25.71
CA ALA A 279 -3.81 4.81 -25.60
C ALA A 279 -2.54 4.30 -24.88
N GLY A 280 -1.72 5.21 -24.34
CA GLY A 280 -0.53 4.89 -23.56
C GLY A 280 -0.36 5.86 -22.37
N PRO A 281 0.38 5.46 -21.33
CA PRO A 281 0.53 6.24 -20.10
C PRO A 281 1.35 7.52 -20.28
N ASP A 282 2.21 7.58 -21.31
CA ASP A 282 3.06 8.73 -21.61
C ASP A 282 2.29 9.82 -22.36
N LEU A 283 1.44 10.55 -21.63
CA LEU A 283 0.63 11.62 -22.20
C LEU A 283 1.47 12.88 -22.45
N THR A 284 1.52 13.31 -23.71
CA THR A 284 2.23 14.50 -24.18
C THR A 284 1.25 15.56 -24.68
N GLU A 285 1.75 16.69 -25.17
CA GLU A 285 0.91 17.73 -25.77
C GLU A 285 0.09 17.24 -26.97
N ALA A 286 0.55 16.20 -27.67
CA ALA A 286 -0.21 15.55 -28.74
C ALA A 286 -1.50 14.88 -28.26
N ASN A 287 -1.64 14.63 -26.95
CA ASN A 287 -2.78 14.01 -26.32
C ASN A 287 -3.78 15.01 -25.73
N LEU A 288 -3.56 16.33 -25.88
CA LEU A 288 -4.45 17.35 -25.33
C LEU A 288 -5.81 17.32 -26.05
N VAL A 289 -6.87 16.98 -25.32
CA VAL A 289 -8.24 16.88 -25.85
C VAL A 289 -9.12 18.06 -25.44
N ALA A 290 -8.78 18.76 -24.35
CA ALA A 290 -9.47 19.97 -23.93
C ALA A 290 -8.51 20.99 -23.31
N PRO A 291 -8.07 22.02 -24.05
CA PRO A 291 -7.22 23.08 -23.53
C PRO A 291 -8.02 24.10 -22.70
N ARG A 292 -7.46 24.53 -21.55
CA ARG A 292 -7.93 25.64 -20.71
C ARG A 292 -9.45 25.66 -20.46
N SER A 293 -10.03 24.52 -20.17
CA SER A 293 -11.46 24.42 -19.84
C SER A 293 -11.77 25.13 -18.52
N PHE A 294 -12.92 25.81 -18.46
CA PHE A 294 -13.41 26.56 -17.29
C PHE A 294 -14.63 25.92 -16.60
N VAL A 295 -15.14 24.81 -17.13
CA VAL A 295 -16.26 24.04 -16.57
C VAL A 295 -15.89 22.56 -16.56
N THR A 296 -16.39 21.80 -15.58
CA THR A 296 -16.34 20.33 -15.57
C THR A 296 -17.04 19.82 -16.82
N MET A 297 -16.25 19.47 -17.83
CA MET A 297 -16.75 19.05 -19.13
C MET A 297 -16.60 17.55 -19.29
N TYR A 298 -17.77 16.94 -19.51
CA TYR A 298 -17.93 15.66 -20.16
C TYR A 298 -17.21 15.68 -21.52
N TYR A 299 -16.29 14.74 -21.75
CA TYR A 299 -15.74 14.50 -23.09
C TYR A 299 -16.34 13.21 -23.64
N HIS A 300 -17.29 13.33 -24.58
CA HIS A 300 -17.75 12.18 -25.35
C HIS A 300 -16.68 11.82 -26.39
N LEU A 301 -16.00 10.70 -26.20
CA LEU A 301 -15.31 10.04 -27.30
C LEU A 301 -16.37 9.39 -28.19
N ALA A 302 -16.45 9.80 -29.44
CA ALA A 302 -17.03 8.96 -30.47
C ALA A 302 -16.07 7.77 -30.68
N GLY A 303 -16.52 6.55 -30.40
CA GLY A 303 -15.81 5.33 -30.78
C GLY A 303 -14.59 4.99 -29.94
N LEU A 304 -14.75 4.84 -28.60
CA LEU A 304 -13.79 4.03 -27.84
C LEU A 304 -13.62 2.68 -28.55
N GLN A 305 -12.36 2.28 -28.77
CA GLN A 305 -12.07 0.97 -29.30
C GLN A 305 -12.39 -0.07 -28.21
N PRO A 306 -13.33 -1.00 -28.45
CA PRO A 306 -13.72 -1.97 -27.44
C PRO A 306 -12.53 -2.82 -26.98
N GLY A 307 -12.35 -2.99 -25.67
CA GLY A 307 -11.26 -3.77 -25.07
C GLY A 307 -9.93 -3.02 -24.93
N MET A 308 -9.85 -1.77 -25.41
CA MET A 308 -8.64 -0.96 -25.25
C MET A 308 -8.57 -0.29 -23.88
N THR A 309 -7.35 -0.25 -23.33
CA THR A 309 -7.01 0.59 -22.17
C THR A 309 -6.74 2.02 -22.64
N TYR A 310 -7.36 2.98 -21.97
CA TYR A 310 -7.12 4.40 -22.17
C TYR A 310 -6.51 5.01 -20.92
N TYR A 311 -5.64 5.99 -21.12
CA TYR A 311 -5.00 6.77 -20.08
C TYR A 311 -5.40 8.23 -20.24
N TRP A 312 -5.64 8.92 -19.13
CA TRP A 312 -6.01 10.33 -19.12
C TRP A 312 -5.46 11.03 -17.88
N ARG A 313 -5.26 12.34 -17.99
CA ARG A 313 -4.88 13.19 -16.86
C ARG A 313 -5.47 14.58 -17.00
N VAL A 314 -5.47 15.32 -15.90
CA VAL A 314 -5.89 16.73 -15.87
C VAL A 314 -4.79 17.59 -15.28
N ASP A 315 -4.24 18.49 -16.09
CA ASP A 315 -3.29 19.48 -15.62
C ASP A 315 -4.05 20.74 -15.17
N GLU A 316 -3.77 21.18 -13.96
CA GLU A 316 -4.51 22.23 -13.25
C GLU A 316 -3.82 23.58 -13.39
N ILE A 317 -4.56 24.63 -13.75
CA ILE A 317 -4.02 25.95 -14.04
C ILE A 317 -4.60 26.96 -13.05
N ASP A 318 -3.74 27.58 -12.25
CA ASP A 318 -4.19 28.59 -11.28
C ASP A 318 -4.47 29.96 -11.93
N ALA A 319 -4.94 30.92 -11.12
CA ALA A 319 -5.22 32.28 -11.56
C ALA A 319 -3.98 33.06 -12.06
N ALA A 320 -2.77 32.66 -11.65
CA ALA A 320 -1.52 33.23 -12.14
C ALA A 320 -1.06 32.59 -13.46
N GLY A 321 -1.72 31.53 -13.92
CA GLY A 321 -1.38 30.76 -15.11
C GLY A 321 -0.35 29.66 -14.87
N THR A 322 -0.03 29.35 -13.60
CA THR A 322 0.87 28.24 -13.26
C THR A 322 0.18 26.91 -13.53
N VAL A 323 0.84 26.03 -14.27
CA VAL A 323 0.33 24.69 -14.61
C VAL A 323 0.90 23.66 -13.64
N GLN A 324 0.03 22.85 -13.05
CA GLN A 324 0.37 21.69 -12.24
C GLN A 324 -0.02 20.41 -12.96
N THR A 325 0.96 19.57 -13.27
CA THR A 325 0.73 18.29 -13.96
C THR A 325 -0.03 17.32 -13.05
N GLY A 326 -1.14 16.79 -13.56
CA GLY A 326 -1.98 15.82 -12.85
C GLY A 326 -1.41 14.40 -12.85
N ASP A 327 -1.97 13.55 -12.01
CA ASP A 327 -1.70 12.12 -12.04
C ASP A 327 -2.34 11.46 -13.27
N VAL A 328 -1.74 10.39 -13.77
CA VAL A 328 -2.27 9.64 -14.93
C VAL A 328 -3.19 8.54 -14.41
N TRP A 329 -4.45 8.59 -14.83
CA TRP A 329 -5.45 7.58 -14.54
C TRP A 329 -5.76 6.75 -15.77
N SER A 330 -6.30 5.56 -15.56
CA SER A 330 -6.59 4.58 -16.60
C SER A 330 -7.98 3.97 -16.48
N PHE A 331 -8.51 3.48 -17.60
CA PHE A 331 -9.68 2.62 -17.62
C PHE A 331 -9.69 1.72 -18.86
N ILE A 332 -10.44 0.63 -18.81
CA ILE A 332 -10.63 -0.28 -19.95
C ILE A 332 -12.03 -0.12 -20.53
N ALA A 333 -12.10 0.20 -21.82
CA ALA A 333 -13.37 0.26 -22.55
C ALA A 333 -13.97 -1.15 -22.67
N GLN A 334 -15.27 -1.32 -22.42
CA GLN A 334 -15.89 -2.64 -22.52
C GLN A 334 -15.75 -3.22 -23.94
N ALA A 335 -15.24 -4.45 -24.05
CA ALA A 335 -15.02 -5.11 -25.33
C ALA A 335 -16.33 -5.67 -25.93
N LEU A 336 -16.29 -6.01 -27.23
CA LEU A 336 -17.38 -6.75 -27.89
C LEU A 336 -17.29 -8.25 -27.61
N THR A 337 -16.08 -8.78 -27.42
CA THR A 337 -15.83 -10.19 -27.08
C THR A 337 -15.44 -10.31 -25.61
N ALA A 338 -15.28 -11.54 -25.12
CA ALA A 338 -14.68 -11.79 -23.83
C ALA A 338 -13.27 -11.15 -23.79
N TYR A 339 -12.91 -10.57 -22.65
CA TYR A 339 -11.65 -9.83 -22.46
C TYR A 339 -11.18 -9.90 -21.01
N HIS A 340 -9.95 -9.44 -20.74
CA HIS A 340 -9.35 -9.42 -19.41
C HIS A 340 -9.37 -10.80 -18.71
N PRO A 341 -8.72 -11.81 -19.31
CA PRO A 341 -8.69 -13.17 -18.75
C PRO A 341 -7.91 -13.23 -17.43
N ASN A 342 -8.33 -14.13 -16.56
CA ASN A 342 -7.57 -14.67 -15.44
C ASN A 342 -7.53 -16.20 -15.59
N PRO A 343 -6.37 -16.88 -15.55
CA PRO A 343 -5.03 -16.29 -15.58
C PRO A 343 -4.84 -15.36 -16.77
N ALA A 344 -3.99 -14.33 -16.59
CA ALA A 344 -3.70 -13.37 -17.64
C ALA A 344 -3.16 -14.08 -18.89
N ASP A 345 -3.46 -13.54 -20.08
CA ASP A 345 -2.95 -14.12 -21.32
C ASP A 345 -1.42 -14.07 -21.35
N GLY A 346 -0.81 -15.24 -21.57
CA GLY A 346 0.64 -15.43 -21.51
C GLY A 346 1.23 -15.60 -20.10
N ALA A 347 0.42 -15.64 -19.04
CA ALA A 347 0.91 -15.91 -17.69
C ALA A 347 1.64 -17.26 -17.63
N ASN A 348 2.74 -17.33 -16.90
CA ASN A 348 3.55 -18.54 -16.72
C ASN A 348 3.62 -19.04 -15.28
N ASP A 349 2.79 -18.46 -14.43
CA ASP A 349 2.68 -18.69 -13.00
C ASP A 349 1.23 -18.97 -12.59
N ALA A 350 0.45 -19.61 -13.46
CA ALA A 350 -0.88 -20.09 -13.09
C ALA A 350 -0.79 -21.30 -12.15
N ALA A 351 -1.65 -21.36 -11.13
CA ALA A 351 -1.74 -22.54 -10.28
C ALA A 351 -2.18 -23.78 -11.08
N PRO A 352 -1.78 -25.00 -10.71
CA PRO A 352 -2.27 -26.24 -11.32
C PRO A 352 -3.79 -26.45 -11.17
N MET A 353 -4.47 -25.70 -10.30
CA MET A 353 -5.93 -25.69 -10.18
C MET A 353 -6.46 -24.26 -10.36
N PRO A 354 -6.37 -23.69 -11.58
CA PRO A 354 -6.70 -22.30 -11.78
C PRO A 354 -8.22 -22.11 -11.89
N ASP A 355 -8.72 -20.98 -11.36
CA ASP A 355 -10.06 -20.50 -11.69
C ASP A 355 -9.98 -19.59 -12.92
N LEU A 356 -10.49 -20.05 -14.05
CA LEU A 356 -10.58 -19.23 -15.26
C LEU A 356 -11.71 -18.21 -15.08
N ARG A 357 -11.44 -16.93 -15.32
CA ARG A 357 -12.42 -15.83 -15.27
C ARG A 357 -12.16 -14.84 -16.39
N TRP A 358 -13.22 -14.20 -16.89
CA TRP A 358 -13.11 -13.15 -17.89
C TRP A 358 -14.14 -12.05 -17.63
N LEU A 359 -13.97 -10.91 -18.28
CA LEU A 359 -15.02 -9.91 -18.37
C LEU A 359 -15.89 -10.17 -19.60
N PRO A 360 -17.23 -10.13 -19.46
CA PRO A 360 -18.15 -10.40 -20.54
C PRO A 360 -18.18 -9.24 -21.55
N GLY A 361 -18.29 -9.57 -22.83
CA GLY A 361 -18.49 -8.59 -23.89
C GLY A 361 -19.81 -7.80 -23.75
N GLN A 362 -19.94 -6.70 -24.49
CA GLN A 362 -21.17 -5.88 -24.50
C GLN A 362 -22.39 -6.69 -24.96
N ALA A 363 -23.56 -6.51 -24.31
CA ALA A 363 -24.84 -7.11 -24.71
C ALA A 363 -24.85 -8.65 -24.81
N VAL A 364 -24.04 -9.32 -23.98
CA VAL A 364 -23.98 -10.77 -23.86
C VAL A 364 -25.14 -11.34 -23.04
N VAL A 365 -25.65 -12.51 -23.44
CA VAL A 365 -26.59 -13.31 -22.66
C VAL A 365 -26.00 -14.65 -22.20
N LYS A 366 -25.03 -15.20 -22.93
CA LYS A 366 -24.34 -16.46 -22.61
C LYS A 366 -22.91 -16.47 -23.17
N HIS A 367 -22.09 -17.34 -22.62
CA HIS A 367 -20.74 -17.62 -23.06
C HIS A 367 -20.65 -19.07 -23.55
N HIS A 368 -19.91 -19.35 -24.62
CA HIS A 368 -19.54 -20.70 -25.02
C HIS A 368 -18.03 -20.87 -24.84
N LEU A 369 -17.62 -21.78 -23.95
CA LEU A 369 -16.20 -21.93 -23.60
C LEU A 369 -15.55 -23.09 -24.35
N TYR A 370 -14.31 -22.86 -24.80
CA TYR A 370 -13.39 -23.89 -25.28
C TYR A 370 -12.12 -23.87 -24.43
N PHE A 371 -11.63 -25.04 -24.01
CA PHE A 371 -10.43 -25.20 -23.18
C PHE A 371 -9.69 -26.49 -23.55
N GLY A 372 -8.37 -26.42 -23.72
CA GLY A 372 -7.52 -27.57 -24.02
C GLY A 372 -6.03 -27.22 -24.03
N ASP A 373 -5.18 -28.18 -24.38
CA ASP A 373 -3.72 -28.06 -24.47
C ASP A 373 -3.22 -27.76 -25.90
N ASN A 374 -4.12 -27.78 -26.89
CA ASN A 374 -3.81 -27.53 -28.29
C ASN A 374 -4.46 -26.22 -28.79
N ALA A 375 -3.62 -25.24 -29.13
CA ALA A 375 -4.05 -23.92 -29.58
C ALA A 375 -4.98 -23.95 -30.80
N ASP A 376 -4.67 -24.78 -31.80
CA ASP A 376 -5.45 -24.88 -33.03
C ASP A 376 -6.82 -25.51 -32.76
N ALA A 377 -6.88 -26.55 -31.92
CA ALA A 377 -8.13 -27.21 -31.55
C ALA A 377 -9.05 -26.27 -30.75
N VAL A 378 -8.50 -25.42 -29.89
CA VAL A 378 -9.25 -24.39 -29.17
C VAL A 378 -9.71 -23.29 -30.13
N SER A 379 -8.82 -22.81 -31.01
CA SER A 379 -9.12 -21.81 -32.04
C SER A 379 -10.16 -22.28 -33.06
N GLN A 380 -10.28 -23.58 -33.31
CA GLN A 380 -11.29 -24.15 -34.21
C GLN A 380 -12.59 -24.53 -33.49
N GLY A 381 -12.62 -24.48 -32.16
CA GLY A 381 -13.76 -24.98 -31.38
C GLY A 381 -14.02 -26.47 -31.57
N ALA A 382 -12.95 -27.27 -31.62
CA ALA A 382 -13.06 -28.71 -31.79
C ALA A 382 -13.86 -29.38 -30.65
N ALA A 383 -14.57 -30.47 -30.95
CA ALA A 383 -15.45 -31.14 -29.99
C ALA A 383 -14.76 -31.56 -28.67
N GLY A 384 -13.44 -31.83 -28.67
CA GLY A 384 -12.69 -32.16 -27.46
C GLY A 384 -12.38 -30.96 -26.55
N THR A 385 -12.39 -29.74 -27.10
CA THR A 385 -12.12 -28.51 -26.35
C THR A 385 -13.40 -27.85 -25.85
N ASP A 386 -14.55 -28.17 -26.44
CA ASP A 386 -15.86 -27.63 -26.06
C ASP A 386 -16.23 -27.96 -24.60
N LYS A 387 -16.47 -26.91 -23.80
CA LYS A 387 -16.92 -26.97 -22.40
C LYS A 387 -18.34 -26.41 -22.22
N GLY A 388 -19.07 -26.23 -23.32
CA GLY A 388 -20.48 -25.86 -23.36
C GLY A 388 -20.77 -24.40 -23.03
N GLU A 389 -22.07 -24.09 -23.15
CA GLU A 389 -22.63 -22.79 -22.81
C GLU A 389 -22.74 -22.58 -21.28
N ARG A 390 -22.61 -21.32 -20.85
CA ARG A 390 -22.71 -20.90 -19.45
C ARG A 390 -23.15 -19.45 -19.33
N THR A 391 -23.72 -19.10 -18.17
CA THR A 391 -24.16 -17.74 -17.85
C THR A 391 -23.12 -16.99 -17.03
N ASP A 392 -22.37 -17.70 -16.18
CA ASP A 392 -21.34 -17.07 -15.35
C ASP A 392 -20.02 -16.98 -16.12
N PRO A 393 -19.28 -15.86 -16.00
CA PRO A 393 -18.03 -15.66 -16.72
C PRO A 393 -16.85 -16.34 -16.02
N ASN A 394 -17.00 -17.63 -15.67
CA ASN A 394 -15.99 -18.43 -15.00
C ASN A 394 -15.95 -19.90 -15.46
N PHE A 395 -14.84 -20.57 -15.14
CA PHE A 395 -14.65 -22.01 -15.31
C PHE A 395 -13.53 -22.54 -14.40
N THR A 396 -13.76 -23.68 -13.77
CA THR A 396 -12.69 -24.41 -13.08
C THR A 396 -12.44 -25.72 -13.85
N PRO A 397 -11.31 -25.86 -14.57
CA PRO A 397 -11.00 -27.04 -15.36
C PRO A 397 -10.63 -28.27 -14.49
N GLY A 398 -10.44 -28.08 -13.19
CA GLY A 398 -9.93 -29.10 -12.28
C GLY A 398 -8.40 -29.06 -12.19
N ALA A 399 -7.80 -30.15 -11.72
CA ALA A 399 -6.36 -30.30 -11.65
C ALA A 399 -5.76 -30.44 -13.06
N LEU A 400 -4.78 -29.59 -13.35
CA LEU A 400 -4.00 -29.54 -14.57
C LEU A 400 -2.59 -30.05 -14.31
N GLU A 401 -1.93 -30.53 -15.36
CA GLU A 401 -0.53 -30.89 -15.28
C GLU A 401 0.31 -29.64 -15.03
N SER A 402 1.27 -29.72 -14.11
CA SER A 402 2.22 -28.62 -13.86
C SER A 402 3.14 -28.42 -15.07
N LEU A 403 3.66 -27.19 -15.22
CA LEU A 403 4.60 -26.82 -16.29
C LEU A 403 4.04 -27.10 -17.69
N SER A 404 2.72 -26.98 -17.85
CA SER A 404 2.01 -27.26 -19.10
C SER A 404 1.26 -26.02 -19.57
N THR A 405 1.25 -25.79 -20.88
CA THR A 405 0.55 -24.63 -21.47
C THR A 405 -0.84 -25.06 -21.89
N TYR A 406 -1.84 -24.33 -21.44
CA TYR A 406 -3.23 -24.50 -21.81
C TYR A 406 -3.72 -23.28 -22.58
N TYR A 407 -4.68 -23.53 -23.46
CA TYR A 407 -5.32 -22.55 -24.32
C TYR A 407 -6.81 -22.55 -24.06
N TRP A 408 -7.41 -21.37 -24.14
CA TRP A 408 -8.84 -21.23 -23.96
C TRP A 408 -9.40 -20.05 -24.71
N ARG A 409 -10.66 -20.16 -25.08
CA ARG A 409 -11.39 -19.15 -25.85
C ARG A 409 -12.83 -19.12 -25.35
N VAL A 410 -13.37 -17.91 -25.24
CA VAL A 410 -14.78 -17.71 -24.93
C VAL A 410 -15.46 -17.02 -26.10
N ASP A 411 -16.46 -17.68 -26.66
CA ASP A 411 -17.33 -17.09 -27.68
C ASP A 411 -18.54 -16.46 -27.00
N GLU A 412 -18.78 -15.19 -27.30
CA GLU A 412 -19.82 -14.39 -26.68
C GLU A 412 -21.12 -14.45 -27.46
N ILE A 413 -22.19 -14.94 -26.84
CA ILE A 413 -23.52 -15.06 -27.44
C ILE A 413 -24.36 -13.87 -26.98
N ALA A 414 -24.71 -12.98 -27.92
CA ALA A 414 -25.58 -11.84 -27.68
C ALA A 414 -27.07 -12.19 -27.85
N ALA A 415 -27.94 -11.27 -27.41
CA ALA A 415 -29.37 -11.39 -27.64
C ALA A 415 -29.69 -11.57 -29.14
N GLY A 416 -30.59 -12.49 -29.47
CA GLY A 416 -30.89 -12.87 -30.86
C GLY A 416 -29.96 -13.93 -31.47
N GLY A 417 -29.04 -14.50 -30.68
CA GLY A 417 -28.18 -15.63 -31.09
C GLY A 417 -26.94 -15.24 -31.88
N VAL A 418 -26.57 -13.96 -31.91
CA VAL A 418 -25.35 -13.49 -32.57
C VAL A 418 -24.14 -13.95 -31.76
N VAL A 419 -23.28 -14.79 -32.35
CA VAL A 419 -22.05 -15.28 -31.72
C VAL A 419 -20.87 -14.40 -32.15
N ARG A 420 -20.08 -13.94 -31.19
CA ARG A 420 -18.82 -13.23 -31.41
C ARG A 420 -17.67 -14.07 -30.85
N THR A 421 -16.88 -14.63 -31.76
CA THR A 421 -15.72 -15.44 -31.41
C THR A 421 -14.68 -14.62 -30.66
N GLY A 422 -14.28 -15.08 -29.48
CA GLY A 422 -13.29 -14.41 -28.65
C GLY A 422 -11.85 -14.66 -29.10
N PRO A 423 -10.89 -13.91 -28.52
CA PRO A 423 -9.48 -14.23 -28.65
C PRO A 423 -9.14 -15.58 -28.01
N VAL A 424 -8.09 -16.23 -28.52
CA VAL A 424 -7.51 -17.42 -27.88
C VAL A 424 -6.46 -16.94 -26.89
N TRP A 425 -6.69 -17.20 -25.60
CA TRP A 425 -5.75 -16.94 -24.54
C TRP A 425 -4.94 -18.19 -24.20
N LYS A 426 -3.78 -17.99 -23.61
CA LYS A 426 -2.95 -19.06 -23.07
C LYS A 426 -2.44 -18.75 -21.67
N PHE A 427 -2.13 -19.79 -20.91
CA PHE A 427 -1.34 -19.68 -19.69
C PHE A 427 -0.53 -20.96 -19.50
N THR A 428 0.52 -20.87 -18.70
CA THR A 428 1.34 -22.02 -18.30
C THR A 428 1.24 -22.20 -16.79
N THR A 429 1.01 -23.44 -16.36
CA THR A 429 0.94 -23.81 -14.95
C THR A 429 2.34 -23.87 -14.34
N TYR A 430 2.49 -23.50 -13.06
CA TYR A 430 3.73 -23.72 -12.32
C TYR A 430 3.78 -25.12 -11.68
N LEU A 431 4.98 -25.53 -11.24
CA LEU A 431 5.17 -26.67 -10.35
C LEU A 431 5.18 -26.18 -8.89
N PRO A 432 4.15 -26.49 -8.07
CA PRO A 432 4.12 -26.08 -6.67
C PRO A 432 5.25 -26.76 -5.91
N VAL A 433 6.01 -25.98 -5.13
CA VAL A 433 6.94 -26.51 -4.14
C VAL A 433 6.25 -26.47 -2.77
N ASP A 434 5.75 -25.30 -2.36
CA ASP A 434 4.93 -25.10 -1.17
C ASP A 434 3.99 -23.92 -1.37
N ASP A 435 2.68 -24.11 -1.16
CA ASP A 435 1.71 -23.01 -1.09
C ASP A 435 1.37 -22.62 0.35
N PHE A 436 1.92 -23.34 1.34
CA PHE A 436 1.64 -23.19 2.77
C PHE A 436 0.18 -23.42 3.20
N GLU A 437 -0.73 -23.76 2.29
CA GLU A 437 -2.17 -23.85 2.55
C GLU A 437 -2.60 -25.15 3.24
N SER A 438 -1.72 -26.15 3.25
CA SER A 438 -2.03 -27.48 3.78
C SER A 438 -1.77 -27.66 5.28
N TYR A 439 -1.05 -26.73 5.91
CA TYR A 439 -0.68 -26.80 7.32
C TYR A 439 -1.85 -26.48 8.26
N THR A 440 -1.89 -27.14 9.41
CA THR A 440 -2.93 -26.97 10.44
C THR A 440 -2.34 -26.85 11.83
N ASP A 441 -3.17 -26.54 12.82
CA ASP A 441 -2.74 -26.49 14.22
C ASP A 441 -2.67 -27.87 14.91
N ASP A 442 -3.16 -28.92 14.21
CA ASP A 442 -3.12 -30.31 14.65
C ASP A 442 -1.71 -30.91 14.57
N GLU A 443 -1.34 -31.69 15.59
CA GLU A 443 -0.08 -32.45 15.65
C GLU A 443 0.12 -33.34 14.40
N GLY A 444 1.34 -33.37 13.86
CA GLY A 444 1.67 -34.06 12.61
C GLY A 444 1.39 -33.26 11.33
N LYS A 445 0.81 -32.06 11.45
CA LYS A 445 0.53 -31.14 10.34
C LYS A 445 0.93 -29.69 10.64
N GLN A 446 1.70 -29.49 11.69
CA GLN A 446 2.18 -28.16 12.07
C GLN A 446 3.30 -27.75 11.12
N ILE A 447 3.33 -26.47 10.75
CA ILE A 447 4.24 -25.97 9.72
C ILE A 447 5.72 -26.23 10.06
N TYR A 448 6.11 -26.09 11.33
CA TYR A 448 7.48 -26.33 11.81
C TYR A 448 7.88 -27.81 11.85
N GLU A 449 6.94 -28.75 11.73
CA GLU A 449 7.26 -30.18 11.61
C GLU A 449 7.71 -30.54 10.18
N THR A 450 7.32 -29.72 9.18
CA THR A 450 7.75 -29.87 7.79
C THR A 450 8.92 -28.95 7.46
N TRP A 451 8.88 -27.72 7.95
CA TRP A 451 9.94 -26.72 7.82
C TRP A 451 10.76 -26.69 9.12
N ILE A 452 11.84 -27.45 9.11
CA ILE A 452 12.72 -27.63 10.26
C ILE A 452 13.46 -26.32 10.54
N ASP A 453 13.42 -25.86 11.77
CA ASP A 453 13.96 -24.56 12.20
C ASP A 453 15.09 -24.70 13.24
N GLY A 454 15.48 -23.57 13.82
CA GLY A 454 16.56 -23.41 14.79
C GLY A 454 16.47 -24.31 16.03
N TRP A 455 15.26 -24.68 16.44
CA TRP A 455 15.07 -25.58 17.58
C TRP A 455 15.58 -26.99 17.31
N THR A 456 15.60 -27.39 16.03
CA THR A 456 16.02 -28.71 15.59
C THR A 456 17.38 -28.68 14.88
N ASN A 457 17.63 -27.66 14.04
CA ASN A 457 18.84 -27.56 13.23
C ASN A 457 19.94 -26.67 13.85
N GLY A 458 19.68 -26.03 14.99
CA GLY A 458 20.66 -25.25 15.74
C GLY A 458 21.00 -23.87 15.16
N THR A 459 20.13 -23.32 14.31
CA THR A 459 20.25 -21.95 13.78
C THR A 459 19.39 -20.95 14.57
N GLY A 460 19.47 -19.66 14.22
CA GLY A 460 18.64 -18.61 14.84
C GLY A 460 17.20 -18.53 14.34
N SER A 461 16.73 -19.48 13.51
CA SER A 461 15.38 -19.44 12.92
C SER A 461 14.31 -19.96 13.87
N THR A 462 13.09 -19.44 13.74
CA THR A 462 11.88 -20.08 14.27
C THR A 462 10.79 -20.03 13.22
N VAL A 463 10.23 -21.20 12.87
CA VAL A 463 9.15 -21.32 11.90
C VAL A 463 7.82 -21.40 12.63
N GLY A 464 6.84 -20.63 12.17
CA GLY A 464 5.54 -20.57 12.79
C GLY A 464 5.47 -19.61 13.99
N ASN A 465 4.26 -19.35 14.46
CA ASN A 465 4.04 -18.65 15.71
C ASN A 465 4.36 -19.54 16.93
N THR A 466 4.63 -18.95 18.09
CA THR A 466 4.87 -19.73 19.33
C THR A 466 3.60 -20.32 19.93
N THR A 467 2.44 -19.89 19.44
CA THR A 467 1.11 -20.39 19.82
C THR A 467 0.22 -20.44 18.59
N ALA A 468 -0.78 -21.34 18.60
CA ALA A 468 -1.74 -21.44 17.52
C ALA A 468 -2.51 -20.10 17.34
N PRO A 469 -2.79 -19.66 16.09
CA PRO A 469 -2.49 -20.37 14.85
C PRO A 469 -1.00 -20.32 14.50
N PHE A 470 -0.41 -21.48 14.15
CA PHE A 470 1.02 -21.58 13.89
C PHE A 470 1.42 -20.90 12.57
N ALA A 471 0.54 -20.91 11.57
CA ALA A 471 0.71 -20.12 10.35
C ALA A 471 0.11 -18.70 10.49
N GLU A 472 0.62 -17.75 9.73
CA GLU A 472 0.14 -16.36 9.69
C GLU A 472 -1.15 -16.28 8.86
N ARG A 473 -2.22 -15.68 9.40
CA ARG A 473 -3.56 -15.62 8.77
C ARG A 473 -4.04 -14.22 8.40
N THR A 474 -3.22 -13.21 8.65
CA THR A 474 -3.55 -11.79 8.38
C THR A 474 -2.63 -11.21 7.31
N ILE A 475 -1.32 -11.47 7.41
CA ILE A 475 -0.32 -11.05 6.42
C ILE A 475 -0.12 -12.20 5.42
N ILE A 476 -0.92 -12.19 4.36
CA ILE A 476 -0.99 -13.25 3.35
C ILE A 476 -0.81 -12.64 1.95
N ARG A 477 -0.20 -13.37 1.00
CA ARG A 477 -0.13 -12.97 -0.41
C ARG A 477 -1.25 -13.63 -1.20
N SER A 478 -1.46 -14.92 -1.04
CA SER A 478 -2.59 -15.65 -1.63
C SER A 478 -3.09 -16.78 -0.73
N GLY A 479 -4.27 -17.34 -1.03
CA GLY A 479 -4.82 -18.40 -0.19
C GLY A 479 -5.32 -17.89 1.18
N LYS A 480 -4.99 -18.61 2.24
CA LYS A 480 -5.50 -18.42 3.61
C LYS A 480 -4.39 -18.24 4.63
N GLN A 481 -3.14 -18.57 4.31
CA GLN A 481 -2.06 -18.45 5.28
C GLN A 481 -0.68 -18.34 4.64
N ALA A 482 0.26 -17.74 5.37
CA ALA A 482 1.67 -17.66 5.00
C ALA A 482 2.54 -18.27 6.11
N MET A 483 3.79 -18.61 5.78
CA MET A 483 4.78 -19.05 6.77
C MET A 483 5.45 -17.84 7.44
N PRO A 484 5.25 -17.61 8.75
CA PRO A 484 6.09 -16.68 9.49
C PRO A 484 7.44 -17.37 9.79
N LEU A 485 8.53 -16.64 9.57
CA LEU A 485 9.90 -17.05 9.84
C LEU A 485 10.60 -15.97 10.65
N ASP A 486 10.79 -16.21 11.93
CA ASP A 486 11.67 -15.38 12.75
C ASP A 486 13.13 -15.70 12.45
N TYR A 487 13.96 -14.66 12.42
CA TYR A 487 15.41 -14.79 12.40
C TYR A 487 16.01 -14.06 13.59
N ASN A 488 16.97 -14.69 14.24
CA ASN A 488 17.74 -14.12 15.32
C ASN A 488 19.24 -14.34 15.12
N ASN A 489 19.90 -13.32 14.57
CA ASN A 489 21.34 -13.36 14.27
C ASN A 489 22.16 -12.58 15.30
N VAL A 490 21.61 -12.27 16.48
CA VAL A 490 22.33 -11.51 17.53
C VAL A 490 23.31 -12.39 18.30
N ALA A 491 23.09 -13.70 18.31
CA ALA A 491 23.90 -14.70 18.99
C ALA A 491 24.33 -15.80 18.02
N SER A 492 25.39 -16.52 18.38
CA SER A 492 25.87 -17.67 17.60
C SER A 492 24.72 -18.66 17.31
N PRO A 493 24.58 -19.16 16.07
CA PRO A 493 25.58 -19.12 15.00
C PRO A 493 25.54 -17.87 14.10
N PHE A 494 24.80 -16.82 14.48
CA PHE A 494 24.70 -15.55 13.74
C PHE A 494 24.11 -15.65 12.32
N TYR A 495 23.41 -16.74 12.05
CA TYR A 495 22.52 -16.89 10.91
C TYR A 495 21.30 -17.71 11.32
N SER A 496 20.22 -17.52 10.58
CA SER A 496 18.95 -18.20 10.77
C SER A 496 18.61 -18.92 9.49
N GLU A 497 18.31 -20.22 9.54
CA GLU A 497 18.00 -21.00 8.35
C GLU A 497 16.90 -22.01 8.70
N THR A 498 15.88 -22.10 7.87
CA THR A 498 14.92 -23.21 7.91
C THR A 498 15.13 -24.11 6.69
N GLU A 499 14.90 -25.41 6.86
CA GLU A 499 15.02 -26.40 5.80
C GLU A 499 13.76 -27.24 5.64
N ARG A 500 13.43 -27.58 4.40
CA ARG A 500 12.42 -28.58 4.03
C ARG A 500 13.06 -29.69 3.23
N GLU A 501 12.77 -30.93 3.59
CA GLU A 501 13.24 -32.12 2.88
C GLU A 501 12.15 -32.71 1.97
N PHE A 502 12.54 -33.11 0.76
CA PHE A 502 11.66 -33.77 -0.21
C PHE A 502 11.91 -35.28 -0.23
N THR A 503 10.84 -36.07 -0.10
CA THR A 503 10.89 -37.53 -0.18
C THR A 503 9.75 -38.07 -1.05
N PRO A 504 10.03 -38.57 -2.27
CA PRO A 504 11.34 -38.63 -2.93
C PRO A 504 11.90 -37.25 -3.30
N ALA A 505 13.15 -37.21 -3.78
CA ALA A 505 13.73 -35.99 -4.34
C ALA A 505 12.95 -35.52 -5.59
N GLU A 506 12.83 -34.22 -5.78
CA GLU A 506 12.02 -33.60 -6.83
C GLU A 506 12.85 -33.21 -8.07
N ASP A 507 12.23 -33.23 -9.25
CA ASP A 507 12.81 -32.73 -10.50
C ASP A 507 12.25 -31.34 -10.80
N TRP A 508 13.05 -30.30 -10.53
CA TRP A 508 12.72 -28.91 -10.80
C TRP A 508 13.18 -28.45 -12.19
N THR A 509 13.65 -29.36 -13.03
CA THR A 509 14.02 -29.10 -14.43
C THR A 509 13.05 -29.73 -15.43
N ALA A 510 12.05 -30.46 -14.94
CA ALA A 510 11.03 -31.09 -15.74
C ALA A 510 10.36 -30.07 -16.69
N ASN A 511 9.99 -30.52 -17.89
CA ASN A 511 9.25 -29.72 -18.88
C ASN A 511 9.86 -28.34 -19.20
N GLY A 512 11.17 -28.17 -19.03
CA GLY A 512 11.88 -26.93 -19.34
C GLY A 512 11.74 -25.83 -18.27
N ALA A 513 11.38 -26.20 -17.04
CA ALA A 513 11.46 -25.32 -15.89
C ALA A 513 12.85 -24.72 -15.72
N ASP A 514 12.90 -23.41 -15.45
CA ASP A 514 14.15 -22.64 -15.41
C ASP A 514 14.20 -21.56 -14.33
N THR A 515 13.10 -21.33 -13.61
CA THR A 515 13.01 -20.24 -12.64
C THR A 515 12.29 -20.69 -11.38
N LEU A 516 12.98 -20.62 -10.23
CA LEU A 516 12.37 -20.73 -8.90
C LEU A 516 11.78 -19.37 -8.50
N VAL A 517 10.58 -19.38 -7.94
CA VAL A 517 9.88 -18.19 -7.46
C VAL A 517 9.46 -18.42 -6.01
N LEU A 518 9.64 -17.39 -5.19
CA LEU A 518 9.09 -17.31 -3.83
C LEU A 518 8.63 -15.88 -3.56
N HIS A 519 7.60 -15.73 -2.73
CA HIS A 519 7.15 -14.42 -2.25
C HIS A 519 7.61 -14.20 -0.82
N VAL A 520 8.22 -13.05 -0.59
CA VAL A 520 8.71 -12.66 0.74
C VAL A 520 8.21 -11.28 1.11
N ARG A 521 7.83 -11.12 2.36
CA ARG A 521 7.51 -9.84 2.98
C ARG A 521 8.22 -9.78 4.34
N GLY A 522 8.78 -8.63 4.66
CA GLY A 522 9.38 -8.34 5.96
C GLY A 522 8.49 -7.43 6.82
N ARG A 523 9.10 -6.86 7.87
CA ARG A 523 8.49 -5.86 8.74
C ARG A 523 9.38 -4.62 8.80
N ALA A 524 8.79 -3.44 8.93
CA ALA A 524 9.56 -2.20 8.99
C ALA A 524 10.51 -2.14 10.22
N SER A 525 10.16 -2.87 11.28
CA SER A 525 10.92 -3.03 12.53
C SER A 525 12.13 -3.97 12.42
N ASN A 526 12.23 -4.73 11.32
CA ASN A 526 13.29 -5.72 11.13
C ASN A 526 14.67 -5.09 11.00
N ALA A 527 15.66 -5.72 11.63
CA ALA A 527 17.05 -5.39 11.34
C ALA A 527 17.43 -5.84 9.93
N ALA A 528 18.05 -4.96 9.14
CA ALA A 528 18.51 -5.31 7.80
C ALA A 528 19.47 -6.52 7.83
N ALA A 529 19.23 -7.52 6.98
CA ALA A 529 20.03 -8.72 6.88
C ALA A 529 19.91 -9.35 5.49
N SER A 530 20.95 -10.05 5.04
CA SER A 530 20.93 -10.74 3.74
C SER A 530 19.97 -11.93 3.78
N LEU A 531 18.95 -11.93 2.91
CA LEU A 531 18.11 -13.10 2.65
C LEU A 531 18.78 -14.00 1.61
N TYR A 532 18.70 -15.32 1.76
CA TYR A 532 19.20 -16.27 0.76
C TYR A 532 18.32 -17.52 0.64
N VAL A 533 18.41 -18.18 -0.51
CA VAL A 533 17.89 -19.51 -0.77
C VAL A 533 19.08 -20.44 -1.00
N ALA A 534 19.05 -21.66 -0.44
CA ALA A 534 19.98 -22.70 -0.81
C ALA A 534 19.25 -23.98 -1.22
N ILE A 535 19.83 -24.73 -2.15
CA ILE A 535 19.29 -26.00 -2.65
C ILE A 535 20.35 -27.08 -2.50
N GLU A 536 19.97 -28.21 -1.91
CA GLU A 536 20.78 -29.41 -1.83
C GLU A 536 20.21 -30.52 -2.73
N ASP A 537 21.05 -31.14 -3.56
CA ASP A 537 20.67 -32.32 -4.36
C ASP A 537 20.81 -33.63 -3.59
N SER A 538 20.26 -34.72 -4.11
CA SER A 538 20.36 -36.04 -3.46
C SER A 538 21.78 -36.62 -3.33
N THR A 539 22.81 -35.94 -3.88
CA THR A 539 24.23 -36.24 -3.66
C THR A 539 24.91 -35.28 -2.68
N LYS A 540 24.14 -34.49 -1.93
CA LYS A 540 24.60 -33.52 -0.93
C LYS A 540 25.40 -32.36 -1.51
N ARG A 541 25.25 -32.07 -2.81
CA ARG A 541 25.79 -30.83 -3.39
C ARG A 541 24.85 -29.69 -3.09
N LEU A 542 25.41 -28.56 -2.68
CA LEU A 542 24.68 -27.40 -2.22
C LEU A 542 25.11 -26.15 -3.01
N ALA A 543 24.14 -25.33 -3.40
CA ALA A 543 24.36 -23.99 -3.92
C ALA A 543 23.47 -22.98 -3.20
N VAL A 544 23.97 -21.76 -3.07
CA VAL A 544 23.35 -20.66 -2.31
C VAL A 544 23.21 -19.47 -3.23
N VAL A 545 22.04 -18.84 -3.22
CA VAL A 545 21.75 -17.60 -3.96
C VAL A 545 21.21 -16.58 -2.98
N ALA A 546 21.91 -15.45 -2.85
CA ALA A 546 21.48 -14.35 -2.00
C ALA A 546 20.55 -13.39 -2.75
N TYR A 547 19.59 -12.81 -2.03
CA TYR A 547 18.79 -11.70 -2.54
C TYR A 547 19.70 -10.47 -2.69
N PRO A 548 19.63 -9.72 -3.80
CA PRO A 548 20.59 -8.65 -4.07
C PRO A 548 20.60 -7.49 -3.05
N ASP A 549 19.44 -7.17 -2.45
CA ASP A 549 19.31 -6.05 -1.51
C ASP A 549 18.99 -6.53 -0.07
N PRO A 550 19.92 -6.36 0.89
CA PRO A 550 19.70 -6.77 2.28
C PRO A 550 18.58 -5.99 3.00
N LYS A 551 18.05 -4.91 2.40
CA LYS A 551 16.87 -4.19 2.93
C LYS A 551 15.56 -4.93 2.69
N VAL A 552 15.56 -6.03 1.93
CA VAL A 552 14.35 -6.84 1.68
C VAL A 552 13.70 -7.31 2.98
N THR A 553 14.49 -7.55 4.04
CA THR A 553 13.94 -7.93 5.35
C THR A 553 13.11 -6.83 5.99
N GLY A 554 13.28 -5.56 5.59
CA GLY A 554 12.49 -4.42 6.04
C GLY A 554 11.26 -4.11 5.18
N SER A 555 11.05 -4.82 4.06
CA SER A 555 9.98 -4.51 3.10
C SER A 555 8.61 -4.91 3.63
N THR A 556 7.73 -3.94 3.87
CA THR A 556 6.32 -4.20 4.25
C THR A 556 5.46 -4.60 3.05
N LYS A 557 6.01 -4.62 1.83
CA LYS A 557 5.33 -5.11 0.62
C LYS A 557 5.80 -6.51 0.29
N TRP A 558 4.90 -7.32 -0.26
CA TRP A 558 5.24 -8.60 -0.86
C TRP A 558 6.16 -8.40 -2.06
N ILE A 559 7.30 -9.07 -2.03
CA ILE A 559 8.30 -9.09 -3.08
C ILE A 559 8.27 -10.47 -3.73
N GLN A 560 8.05 -10.51 -5.04
CA GLN A 560 8.25 -11.71 -5.84
C GLN A 560 9.73 -11.84 -6.20
N TRP A 561 10.41 -12.83 -5.63
CA TRP A 561 11.79 -13.11 -5.96
C TRP A 561 11.88 -14.22 -7.00
N LYS A 562 12.31 -13.87 -8.21
CA LYS A 562 12.58 -14.82 -9.30
C LYS A 562 14.07 -15.16 -9.34
N ILE A 563 14.40 -16.43 -9.17
CA ILE A 563 15.76 -16.95 -9.17
C ILE A 563 15.93 -17.86 -10.38
N PRO A 564 16.77 -17.50 -11.37
CA PRO A 564 17.14 -18.42 -12.43
C PRO A 564 17.76 -19.68 -11.83
N LEU A 565 17.25 -20.85 -12.21
CA LEU A 565 17.76 -22.14 -11.74
C LEU A 565 19.24 -22.33 -12.09
N SER A 566 19.71 -21.70 -13.17
CA SER A 566 21.13 -21.64 -13.55
C SER A 566 22.04 -21.00 -12.49
N SER A 567 21.49 -20.22 -11.55
CA SER A 567 22.25 -19.62 -10.45
C SER A 567 22.71 -20.64 -9.40
N PHE A 568 22.07 -21.81 -9.32
CA PHE A 568 22.44 -22.89 -8.38
C PHE A 568 23.56 -23.78 -8.95
N THR A 569 24.72 -23.19 -9.22
CA THR A 569 25.84 -23.88 -9.86
C THR A 569 26.34 -25.09 -9.06
N GLY A 570 26.59 -26.22 -9.73
CA GLY A 570 27.12 -27.44 -9.11
C GLY A 570 26.07 -28.36 -8.49
N VAL A 571 24.80 -27.93 -8.38
CA VAL A 571 23.67 -28.73 -7.88
C VAL A 571 22.94 -29.37 -9.07
N ASN A 572 22.50 -30.62 -8.94
CA ASN A 572 21.60 -31.22 -9.93
C ASN A 572 20.14 -31.00 -9.53
N LEU A 573 19.48 -30.08 -10.22
CA LEU A 573 18.11 -29.66 -9.96
C LEU A 573 17.06 -30.66 -10.45
N ALA A 574 17.45 -31.76 -11.10
CA ALA A 574 16.55 -32.87 -11.42
C ALA A 574 16.35 -33.85 -10.24
N ARG A 575 16.97 -33.57 -9.09
CA ARG A 575 16.94 -34.42 -7.89
C ARG A 575 17.12 -33.60 -6.61
N VAL A 576 16.40 -32.48 -6.52
CA VAL A 576 16.38 -31.60 -5.35
C VAL A 576 15.92 -32.38 -4.13
N LYS A 577 16.75 -32.39 -3.09
CA LYS A 577 16.52 -33.15 -1.87
C LYS A 577 16.14 -32.25 -0.70
N LYS A 578 16.72 -31.05 -0.60
CA LYS A 578 16.34 -30.05 0.41
C LYS A 578 16.31 -28.64 -0.16
N LEU A 579 15.39 -27.84 0.35
CA LEU A 579 15.30 -26.40 0.15
C LEU A 579 15.58 -25.70 1.48
N TYR A 580 16.42 -24.68 1.45
CA TYR A 580 16.80 -23.86 2.59
C TYR A 580 16.38 -22.42 2.35
N LEU A 581 15.77 -21.80 3.36
CA LEU A 581 15.48 -20.37 3.39
C LEU A 581 16.21 -19.77 4.60
N GLY A 582 17.09 -18.80 4.36
CA GLY A 582 17.91 -18.27 5.45
C GLY A 582 18.16 -16.77 5.41
N VAL A 583 18.47 -16.24 6.58
CA VAL A 583 18.75 -14.83 6.83
C VAL A 583 20.11 -14.73 7.53
N GLY A 584 21.00 -13.90 7.00
CA GLY A 584 22.41 -13.80 7.40
C GLY A 584 23.34 -14.39 6.33
N ASP A 585 24.51 -14.85 6.76
CA ASP A 585 25.47 -15.52 5.89
C ASP A 585 25.87 -16.86 6.54
N ARG A 586 25.56 -17.96 5.88
CA ARG A 586 25.86 -19.32 6.37
C ARG A 586 27.33 -19.72 6.26
N GLN A 587 28.12 -19.05 5.42
CA GLN A 587 29.54 -19.33 5.21
C GLN A 587 30.42 -18.43 6.07
N ASN A 588 30.05 -17.15 6.19
CA ASN A 588 30.80 -16.13 6.92
C ASN A 588 29.89 -15.42 7.94
N SER A 589 29.28 -16.18 8.84
CA SER A 589 28.31 -15.66 9.82
C SER A 589 28.95 -14.62 10.74
N ALA A 590 28.31 -13.45 10.85
CA ALA A 590 28.70 -12.36 11.73
C ALA A 590 27.48 -11.84 12.48
N ALA A 591 27.69 -11.34 13.70
CA ALA A 591 26.61 -10.80 14.51
C ALA A 591 25.79 -9.76 13.72
N GLY A 592 24.49 -9.98 13.67
CA GLY A 592 23.51 -9.14 12.99
C GLY A 592 22.39 -8.75 13.93
N GLY A 593 21.20 -8.54 13.37
CA GLY A 593 19.99 -8.28 14.15
C GLY A 593 18.99 -9.43 14.10
N ALA A 594 17.78 -9.13 14.53
CA ALA A 594 16.65 -10.05 14.52
C ALA A 594 15.45 -9.40 13.82
N GLY A 595 14.47 -10.23 13.46
CA GLY A 595 13.23 -9.79 12.84
C GLY A 595 12.37 -10.96 12.41
N ARG A 596 11.28 -10.67 11.69
CA ARG A 596 10.33 -11.66 11.16
C ARG A 596 10.05 -11.45 9.68
N LEU A 597 10.13 -12.52 8.91
CA LEU A 597 9.67 -12.57 7.52
C LEU A 597 8.37 -13.35 7.42
N TYR A 598 7.64 -13.10 6.35
CA TYR A 598 6.51 -13.88 5.89
C TYR A 598 6.85 -14.41 4.50
N LEU A 599 6.66 -15.69 4.32
CA LEU A 599 6.93 -16.41 3.08
C LEU A 599 5.63 -17.02 2.60
N ASP A 600 5.37 -16.85 1.31
CA ASP A 600 4.16 -17.36 0.68
C ASP A 600 4.50 -17.83 -0.75
N ASP A 601 3.74 -18.78 -1.27
CA ASP A 601 3.85 -19.36 -2.61
C ASP A 601 5.29 -19.58 -3.11
N ILE A 602 5.84 -20.77 -2.88
CA ILE A 602 7.10 -21.26 -3.49
C ILE A 602 6.77 -22.19 -4.64
N TYR A 603 7.30 -21.88 -5.83
CA TYR A 603 7.03 -22.67 -7.03
C TYR A 603 8.11 -22.52 -8.10
N VAL A 604 8.12 -23.43 -9.05
CA VAL A 604 9.00 -23.38 -10.23
C VAL A 604 8.18 -23.09 -11.47
N THR A 605 8.67 -22.19 -12.31
CA THR A 605 8.05 -21.79 -13.59
C THR A 605 8.94 -22.15 -14.77
N ARG A 606 8.34 -22.09 -15.97
CA ARG A 606 9.06 -22.12 -17.24
C ARG A 606 8.71 -20.89 -18.09
N PRO A 607 9.52 -20.56 -19.11
CA PRO A 607 9.27 -19.44 -20.00
C PRO A 607 7.93 -19.47 -20.73
#